data_AF-A0A953S5W6-F1
#
_entry.id   AF-A0A953S5W6-F1
#
_cell.length_a   1.000
_cell.length_b   1.000
_cell.length_c   1.000
_cell.angle_alpha   90.00
_cell.angle_beta   90.00
_cell.angle_gamma   90.00
#
_symmetry.space_group_name_H-M   'P 1'
#
loop_
_entity.id
_entity.type
_entity.pdbx_description
1 polymer ?
#
loop_
_entity_poly.entity_id
_entity_poly.type
_entity_poly.pdbx_seq_one_letter_code
_entity_poly.pdbx_strand_id
1 'polypeptide(L)'
;MVPLASTAPTALLQAGGASGLASRLDSVSSRSPEDMKLRKAAGEFESMLLNSLWKSMKETFSDQDDKDFDPTLESFDDWGMQAMSSAVGNAGGLGIKNMIIQHLEPAISGAGYAVHSAS
;
A
#
# COMPACT_ATOMS: atom_id res chain seq x y z
N MET A 1 20.05 71.09 -7.53
CA MET A 1 20.40 69.73 -7.05
C MET A 1 19.31 69.33 -6.06
N VAL A 2 18.46 68.36 -6.42
CA VAL A 2 17.22 68.02 -5.70
C VAL A 2 17.44 66.71 -4.92
N PRO A 3 17.08 66.60 -3.63
CA PRO A 3 17.16 65.34 -2.90
C PRO A 3 15.92 64.47 -3.14
N LEU A 4 16.12 63.24 -3.61
CA LEU A 4 15.08 62.22 -3.70
C LEU A 4 15.02 61.44 -2.37
N ALA A 5 14.00 61.71 -1.54
CA ALA A 5 13.60 60.81 -0.48
C ALA A 5 12.78 59.67 -1.12
N SER A 6 13.31 58.44 -1.10
CA SER A 6 12.62 57.25 -1.58
C SER A 6 12.19 56.39 -0.38
N THR A 7 10.88 56.20 -0.32
CA THR A 7 10.09 55.57 0.73
C THR A 7 10.35 54.06 0.83
N ALA A 8 10.50 53.55 2.06
CA ALA A 8 10.60 52.12 2.35
C ALA A 8 9.20 51.54 2.59
N PRO A 9 8.82 50.40 1.98
CA PRO A 9 7.65 49.67 2.41
C PRO A 9 8.00 48.78 3.61
N THR A 10 7.37 49.11 4.74
CA THR A 10 7.18 48.27 5.92
C THR A 10 6.51 46.96 5.51
N ALA A 11 7.26 45.85 5.43
CA ALA A 11 6.69 44.51 5.36
C ALA A 11 6.50 43.99 6.79
N LEU A 12 5.22 43.94 7.18
CA LEU A 12 4.71 43.54 8.46
C LEU A 12 4.94 42.03 8.70
N LEU A 13 5.46 41.75 9.89
CA LEU A 13 5.57 40.48 10.58
C LEU A 13 4.34 39.56 10.35
N GLN A 14 4.53 38.37 9.78
CA GLN A 14 3.62 37.24 10.00
C GLN A 14 4.41 35.98 10.34
N ALA A 15 4.62 35.83 11.64
CA ALA A 15 5.00 34.58 12.27
C ALA A 15 3.79 33.61 12.20
N GLY A 16 4.00 32.41 11.67
CA GLY A 16 2.94 31.41 11.59
C GLY A 16 3.29 30.21 10.72
N GLY A 17 4.46 29.59 10.93
CA GLY A 17 4.93 28.48 10.10
C GLY A 17 5.58 27.33 10.87
N ALA A 18 5.15 27.07 12.11
CA ALA A 18 5.74 26.03 12.97
C ALA A 18 4.73 24.99 13.48
N SER A 19 3.54 24.89 12.88
CA SER A 19 2.44 24.02 13.36
C SER A 19 2.09 22.86 12.42
N GLY A 20 2.99 22.47 11.51
CA GLY A 20 2.73 21.40 10.53
C GLY A 20 3.55 20.12 10.71
N LEU A 21 4.64 20.15 11.48
CA LEU A 21 5.54 18.98 11.60
C LEU A 21 5.23 18.09 12.81
N ALA A 22 4.51 18.58 13.83
CA ALA A 22 4.21 17.82 15.03
C ALA A 22 3.14 16.73 14.82
N SER A 23 2.24 16.89 13.85
CA SER A 23 1.12 15.97 13.61
C SER A 23 1.49 14.64 12.95
N ARG A 24 2.75 14.45 12.56
CA ARG A 24 3.23 13.19 11.92
C ARG A 24 3.77 12.15 12.90
N LEU A 25 3.89 12.49 14.19
CA LEU A 25 4.45 11.58 15.20
C LEU A 25 3.37 10.81 16.00
N ASP A 26 2.09 11.14 15.85
CA ASP A 26 0.98 10.52 16.60
C ASP A 26 0.35 9.29 15.91
N SER A 27 0.79 8.87 14.71
CA SER A 27 0.19 7.70 14.04
C SER A 27 0.82 6.36 14.44
N VAL A 28 1.61 6.31 15.51
CA VAL A 28 1.89 5.04 16.21
C VAL A 28 0.65 4.70 17.04
N SER A 29 -0.52 4.67 16.38
CA SER A 29 -1.76 4.18 16.95
C SER A 29 -1.47 2.80 17.51
N SER A 30 -1.67 2.65 18.81
CA SER A 30 -1.74 1.40 19.53
C SER A 30 -2.44 0.34 18.66
N ARG A 31 -1.66 -0.59 18.09
CA ARG A 31 -2.15 -1.65 17.21
C ARG A 31 -3.20 -2.44 17.97
N SER A 32 -4.48 -2.23 17.64
CA SER A 32 -5.56 -2.97 18.28
C SER A 32 -5.40 -4.46 17.93
N PRO A 33 -5.86 -5.38 18.79
CA PRO A 33 -5.88 -6.80 18.47
C PRO A 33 -6.63 -7.11 17.15
N GLU A 34 -7.56 -6.25 16.77
CA GLU A 34 -8.35 -6.35 15.54
C GLU A 34 -7.52 -5.95 14.31
N ASP A 35 -6.69 -4.91 14.40
CA ASP A 35 -5.76 -4.54 13.33
C ASP A 35 -4.72 -5.66 13.10
N MET A 36 -4.24 -6.30 14.16
CA MET A 36 -3.36 -7.46 14.03
C MET A 36 -4.02 -8.65 13.32
N LYS A 37 -5.29 -8.94 13.65
CA LYS A 37 -6.08 -9.99 12.99
C LYS A 37 -6.35 -9.65 11.53
N LEU A 38 -6.69 -8.41 11.22
CA LEU A 38 -6.90 -7.93 9.85
C LEU A 38 -5.64 -8.09 9.02
N ARG A 39 -4.49 -7.62 9.51
CA ARG A 39 -3.20 -7.72 8.81
C ARG A 39 -2.81 -9.17 8.53
N LYS A 40 -3.12 -10.08 9.46
CA LYS A 40 -2.89 -11.52 9.28
C LYS A 40 -3.82 -12.08 8.20
N ALA A 41 -5.12 -11.87 8.32
CA ALA A 41 -6.11 -12.36 7.34
C ALA A 41 -5.86 -11.82 5.92
N ALA A 42 -5.50 -10.53 5.81
CA ALA A 42 -5.17 -9.90 4.54
C ALA A 42 -3.89 -10.50 3.89
N GLY A 43 -2.90 -10.87 4.70
CA GLY A 43 -1.71 -11.58 4.20
C GLY A 43 -1.99 -13.03 3.79
N GLU A 44 -2.82 -13.73 4.55
CA GLU A 44 -3.26 -15.10 4.19
C GLU A 44 -4.06 -15.09 2.88
N PHE A 45 -4.95 -14.11 2.69
CA PHE A 45 -5.69 -13.92 1.46
C PHE A 45 -4.77 -13.70 0.24
N GLU A 46 -3.80 -12.80 0.34
CA GLU A 46 -2.84 -12.54 -0.72
C GLU A 46 -2.01 -13.80 -1.06
N SER A 47 -1.63 -14.58 -0.05
CA SER A 47 -0.91 -15.84 -0.23
C SER A 47 -1.76 -16.87 -0.99
N MET A 48 -3.05 -16.97 -0.66
CA MET A 48 -3.98 -17.85 -1.38
C MET A 48 -4.16 -17.43 -2.84
N LEU A 49 -4.29 -16.11 -3.10
CA LEU A 49 -4.39 -15.58 -4.46
C LEU A 49 -3.14 -15.89 -5.28
N LEU A 50 -1.95 -15.62 -4.73
CA LEU A 50 -0.68 -15.93 -5.38
C LEU A 50 -0.56 -17.41 -5.71
N ASN A 51 -0.94 -18.29 -4.77
CA ASN A 51 -0.91 -19.73 -5.00
C ASN A 51 -1.89 -20.16 -6.11
N SER A 52 -3.10 -19.61 -6.13
CA SER A 52 -4.08 -19.90 -7.18
C SER A 52 -3.63 -19.38 -8.55
N LEU A 53 -3.06 -18.18 -8.60
CA LEU A 53 -2.49 -17.61 -9.82
C LEU A 53 -1.34 -18.48 -10.34
N TRP A 54 -0.43 -18.90 -9.46
CA TRP A 54 0.69 -19.77 -9.79
C TRP A 54 0.23 -21.12 -10.36
N LYS A 55 -0.76 -21.75 -9.72
CA LYS A 55 -1.35 -23.00 -10.20
C LYS A 55 -2.00 -22.84 -11.56
N SER A 56 -2.80 -21.79 -11.76
CA SER A 56 -3.46 -21.52 -13.04
C SER A 56 -2.46 -21.25 -14.17
N MET A 57 -1.36 -20.54 -13.89
CA MET A 57 -0.25 -20.39 -14.85
C MET A 57 0.33 -21.76 -15.20
N LYS A 58 0.75 -22.54 -14.20
CA LYS A 58 1.30 -23.87 -14.43
C LYS A 58 0.37 -24.78 -15.23
N GLU A 59 -0.92 -24.81 -14.90
CA GLU A 59 -1.92 -25.60 -15.64
C GLU A 59 -2.05 -25.12 -17.09
N THR A 60 -2.03 -23.81 -17.35
CA THR A 60 -2.10 -23.25 -18.70
C THR A 60 -0.91 -23.66 -19.57
N PHE A 61 0.29 -23.76 -18.97
CA PHE A 61 1.51 -24.13 -19.69
C PHE A 61 1.72 -25.66 -19.77
N SER A 62 1.31 -26.43 -18.77
CA SER A 62 1.47 -27.90 -18.75
C SER A 62 0.46 -28.65 -19.64
N ASP A 63 -0.72 -28.08 -19.92
CA ASP A 63 -1.75 -28.77 -20.72
C ASP A 63 -1.48 -28.72 -22.25
N GLN A 64 -0.37 -28.10 -22.68
CA GLN A 64 0.02 -27.97 -24.10
C GLN A 64 1.14 -28.93 -24.54
N ASP A 65 1.75 -29.67 -23.63
CA ASP A 65 2.90 -30.56 -23.91
C ASP A 65 2.58 -31.72 -24.89
N ASP A 66 1.30 -32.06 -25.09
CA ASP A 66 0.92 -33.22 -25.92
C ASP A 66 0.63 -32.90 -27.41
N LYS A 67 0.63 -31.63 -27.86
CA LYS A 67 0.30 -31.35 -29.29
C LYS A 67 1.21 -30.41 -30.07
N ASP A 68 1.86 -29.41 -29.48
CA ASP A 68 2.78 -28.54 -30.22
C ASP A 68 3.76 -27.89 -29.22
N PHE A 69 4.99 -28.40 -29.14
CA PHE A 69 6.04 -27.83 -28.29
C PHE A 69 6.45 -26.46 -28.84
N ASP A 70 5.79 -25.39 -28.37
CA ASP A 70 6.09 -24.02 -28.77
C ASP A 70 7.20 -23.45 -27.85
N PRO A 71 8.43 -23.26 -28.34
CA PRO A 71 9.55 -22.72 -27.55
C PRO A 71 9.31 -21.27 -27.06
N THR A 72 8.28 -20.59 -27.57
CA THR A 72 7.90 -19.28 -27.04
C THR A 72 7.22 -19.39 -25.67
N LEU A 73 6.54 -20.50 -25.36
CA LEU A 73 5.84 -20.71 -24.08
C LEU A 73 6.83 -20.85 -22.91
N GLU A 74 7.94 -21.56 -23.12
CA GLU A 74 9.02 -21.69 -22.12
C GLU A 74 9.60 -20.31 -21.75
N SER A 75 9.78 -19.43 -22.75
CA SER A 75 10.25 -18.06 -22.52
C SER A 75 9.23 -17.21 -21.74
N PHE A 76 7.93 -17.45 -21.92
CA PHE A 76 6.89 -16.75 -21.17
C PHE A 76 6.76 -17.25 -19.73
N ASP A 77 6.94 -18.55 -19.49
CA ASP A 77 6.94 -19.11 -18.13
C ASP A 77 8.12 -18.57 -17.31
N ASP A 78 9.33 -18.60 -17.89
CA ASP A 78 10.53 -18.02 -17.26
C ASP A 78 10.36 -16.52 -16.97
N TRP A 79 9.80 -15.77 -17.93
CA TRP A 79 9.57 -14.33 -17.75
C TRP A 79 8.50 -14.06 -16.68
N GLY A 80 7.42 -14.84 -16.65
CA GLY A 80 6.36 -14.76 -15.64
C GLY A 80 6.87 -15.11 -14.25
N MET A 81 7.65 -16.18 -14.13
CA MET A 81 8.33 -16.59 -12.90
C MET A 81 9.28 -15.49 -12.41
N GLN A 82 10.07 -14.90 -13.30
CA GLN A 82 11.04 -13.86 -12.94
C GLN A 82 10.34 -12.56 -12.50
N ALA A 83 9.26 -12.18 -13.20
CA ALA A 83 8.43 -11.03 -12.83
C ALA A 83 7.75 -11.23 -11.47
N MET A 84 7.15 -12.40 -11.24
CA MET A 84 6.51 -12.72 -9.97
C MET A 84 7.53 -12.82 -8.83
N SER A 85 8.68 -13.47 -9.07
CA SER A 85 9.77 -13.55 -8.10
C SER A 85 10.34 -12.18 -7.76
N SER A 86 10.46 -11.28 -8.73
CA SER A 86 10.86 -9.89 -8.48
C SER A 86 9.82 -9.11 -7.69
N ALA A 87 8.53 -9.27 -8.02
CA ALA A 87 7.44 -8.61 -7.30
C ALA A 87 7.37 -9.07 -5.83
N VAL A 88 7.41 -10.39 -5.60
CA VAL A 88 7.41 -10.97 -4.25
C VAL A 88 8.70 -10.64 -3.51
N GLY A 89 9.86 -10.71 -4.17
CA GLY A 89 11.17 -10.42 -3.56
C GLY A 89 11.34 -8.97 -3.14
N ASN A 90 10.91 -8.01 -3.96
CA ASN A 90 11.04 -6.59 -3.65
C ASN A 90 9.92 -6.05 -2.74
N ALA A 91 8.68 -6.49 -2.92
CA ALA A 91 7.52 -5.94 -2.22
C ALA A 91 6.96 -6.86 -1.12
N GLY A 92 7.44 -8.10 -1.00
CA GLY A 92 6.91 -9.09 -0.06
C GLY A 92 5.51 -9.60 -0.43
N GLY A 93 5.05 -9.34 -1.67
CA GLY A 93 3.71 -9.65 -2.16
C GLY A 93 3.32 -8.74 -3.35
N LEU A 94 2.05 -8.79 -3.76
CA LEU A 94 1.48 -7.92 -4.80
C LEU A 94 0.98 -6.57 -4.24
N GLY A 95 0.96 -6.42 -2.92
CA GLY A 95 0.46 -5.23 -2.22
C GLY A 95 -1.04 -5.24 -1.98
N ILE A 96 -1.73 -6.35 -2.29
CA ILE A 96 -3.18 -6.48 -2.09
C ILE A 96 -3.52 -6.42 -0.60
N LYS A 97 -2.69 -7.06 0.24
CA LYS A 97 -2.78 -6.96 1.69
C LYS A 97 -2.81 -5.50 2.16
N ASN A 98 -1.93 -4.66 1.62
CA ASN A 98 -1.85 -3.25 2.01
C ASN A 98 -3.09 -2.47 1.57
N MET A 99 -3.63 -2.76 0.38
CA MET A 99 -4.89 -2.15 -0.07
C MET A 99 -6.08 -2.54 0.81
N ILE A 100 -6.15 -3.82 1.21
CA ILE A 100 -7.19 -4.32 2.13
C ILE A 100 -7.09 -3.62 3.48
N ILE A 101 -5.88 -3.53 4.04
CA ILE A 101 -5.66 -2.83 5.32
C ILE A 101 -6.10 -1.37 5.18
N GLN A 102 -5.63 -0.64 4.16
CA GLN A 102 -5.98 0.77 3.96
C GLN A 102 -7.49 1.03 3.85
N HIS A 103 -8.26 0.10 3.27
CA HIS A 103 -9.70 0.25 3.15
C HIS A 103 -10.48 -0.16 4.42
N LEU A 104 -9.96 -1.11 5.20
CA LEU A 104 -10.68 -1.66 6.36
C LEU A 104 -10.24 -1.06 7.70
N GLU A 105 -9.02 -0.52 7.80
CA GLU A 105 -8.53 0.17 9.00
C GLU A 105 -9.45 1.34 9.44
N PRO A 106 -9.98 2.19 8.52
CA PRO A 106 -10.94 3.24 8.87
C PRO A 106 -12.28 2.67 9.37
N ALA A 107 -12.74 1.56 8.79
CA ALA A 107 -14.01 0.93 9.15
C ALA A 107 -13.97 0.29 10.55
N ILE A 108 -12.83 -0.33 10.90
CA ILE A 108 -12.62 -0.96 12.21
C ILE A 108 -12.43 0.11 13.30
N SER A 109 -11.72 1.21 12.97
CA SER A 109 -11.55 2.35 13.89
C SER A 109 -12.86 3.09 14.15
N GLY A 110 -13.77 3.16 13.17
CA GLY A 110 -15.10 3.76 13.31
C GLY A 110 -16.11 2.92 14.10
N ALA A 111 -15.99 1.59 14.06
CA ALA A 111 -16.90 0.69 14.78
C ALA A 111 -16.73 0.74 16.32
N GLY A 112 -15.56 1.14 16.81
CA GLY A 112 -15.28 1.28 18.25
C GLY A 112 -15.93 2.50 18.92
N TYR A 113 -16.37 3.51 18.16
CA TYR A 113 -16.96 4.74 18.72
C TYR A 113 -18.46 4.66 19.02
N ALA A 114 -19.18 3.67 18.49
CA ALA A 114 -20.64 3.60 18.60
C ALA A 114 -21.17 2.96 19.90
N VAL A 115 -20.30 2.42 20.76
CA VAL A 115 -20.71 1.70 21.99
C VAL A 115 -20.69 2.57 23.26
N HIS A 116 -20.13 3.79 23.23
CA HIS A 116 -19.94 4.59 24.46
C HIS A 116 -20.91 5.77 24.66
N SER A 117 -21.93 5.93 23.82
CA SER A 117 -22.89 7.05 23.88
C SER A 117 -24.33 6.64 24.19
N ALA A 118 -24.55 5.40 24.63
CA ALA A 118 -25.83 4.96 25.19
C ALA A 118 -25.67 4.59 26.67
N SER A 119 -25.75 5.58 27.56
CA SER A 119 -26.02 5.41 28.99
C SER A 119 -26.85 6.58 29.49
#